data_AF-A0A7G9SLI7-F1
#
_entry.id   AF-A0A7G9SLI7-F1
#
_cell.length_a   1.000
_cell.length_b   1.000
_cell.length_c   1.000
_cell.angle_alpha   90.00
_cell.angle_beta   90.00
_cell.angle_gamma   90.00
#
_symmetry.space_group_name_H-M   'P 1'
#
loop_
_entity.id
_entity.type
_entity.pdbx_description
1 polymer ?
#
loop_
_entity_poly.entity_id
_entity_poly.type
_entity_poly.pdbx_seq_one_letter_code
_entity_poly.pdbx_strand_id
1 'polypeptide(L)'
;MSLPAPPRLQHSRLTAIAAAALGLILILQLRRYAGINHDSVLYLGQALVRRWPEIYGNDLVFVHGGGQSQYTLFPRLVAQALAWTDPATLFMWGALAAHLLFAAAGWFCLTALLPRGQRYWAWLGVLSLPTMYGMVRMFGYSEQFFTPRPLAEGLCLLGIGMLARQRWFLAAACMALAALFHPLQAIASALIVWPWAVMQDRRWLHAAWFGIPLLGLAVGGVPPFAGLLQAADENWLYILRDNTPQLFLTRWTTDDFRFLLMDVLVLAYSWHALRGAFGAWCVAGLAGLGLGLGSTLLLVDGLHLILPAGLQLWRVHWLAHWLAMAAIAALLHRDMQAKNGSRALLLAFAVSLAWGQGGWLWLAPALLYPALPRIMAERPPRVERLVGWMSAAGILLLFASYAYSEFVMFRMAHYRLDLYAIDRRLLVFAPLALGLPLLGVRLWERLATGGRTLLFVLVLCPLVMVSAVRWDLRSPEVLAFERATFRTDIFGVRIPEDAQVLWGYETLTGPWLVLQRASFFSPHQLSGQVFNRDMAMDGRRRLNRLYPCWKMIDFARIAREQQRSARAATSVMPRCSRPVQQERTNVPTTSSCPTSNHSAPQVHGRSWTR
;
A
#
# COMPACT_ATOMS: atom_id res chain seq x y z
N MET A 1 -43.46 7.55 30.01
CA MET A 1 -42.13 8.14 30.28
C MET A 1 -41.35 8.28 28.98
N SER A 2 -41.37 9.46 28.37
CA SER A 2 -40.53 9.79 27.22
C SER A 2 -39.08 9.88 27.67
N LEU A 3 -38.21 9.03 27.13
CA LEU A 3 -36.77 9.11 27.38
C LEU A 3 -36.27 10.52 26.98
N PRO A 4 -35.45 11.18 27.82
CA PRO A 4 -34.91 12.49 27.47
C PRO A 4 -34.12 12.38 26.17
N ALA A 5 -34.41 13.27 25.23
CA ALA A 5 -33.67 13.37 23.98
C ALA A 5 -32.18 13.51 24.32
N PRO A 6 -31.29 12.73 23.68
CA PRO A 6 -29.86 12.82 23.97
C PRO A 6 -29.40 14.26 23.77
N PRO A 7 -28.56 14.80 24.68
CA PRO A 7 -28.11 16.18 24.61
C PRO A 7 -27.49 16.43 23.24
N ARG A 8 -28.05 17.40 22.51
CA ARG A 8 -27.48 17.87 21.24
C ARG A 8 -26.08 18.40 21.56
N LEU A 9 -25.05 17.68 21.15
CA LEU A 9 -23.66 18.15 21.20
C LEU A 9 -23.61 19.48 20.43
N GLN A 10 -23.57 20.61 21.13
CA GLN A 10 -23.10 21.84 20.54
C GLN A 10 -21.65 21.57 20.12
N HIS A 11 -21.38 21.65 18.82
CA HIS A 11 -20.04 21.48 18.26
C HIS A 11 -19.16 22.63 18.77
N SER A 12 -18.50 22.42 19.91
CA SER A 12 -17.49 23.37 20.38
C SER A 12 -16.33 23.38 19.40
N ARG A 13 -15.73 24.54 19.17
CA ARG A 13 -14.50 24.67 18.34
C ARG A 13 -13.41 23.69 18.81
N LEU A 14 -13.31 23.49 20.12
CA LEU A 14 -12.39 22.51 20.72
C LEU A 14 -12.62 21.08 20.21
N THR A 15 -13.86 20.64 20.04
CA THR A 15 -14.16 19.29 19.53
C THR A 15 -13.69 19.11 18.09
N ALA A 16 -13.85 20.14 17.25
CA ALA A 16 -13.36 20.11 15.87
C ALA A 16 -11.82 20.07 15.81
N ILE A 17 -11.15 20.86 16.66
CA ILE A 17 -9.69 20.88 16.75
C ILE A 17 -9.16 19.54 17.27
N ALA A 18 -9.77 18.98 18.32
CA ALA A 18 -9.39 17.67 18.86
C ALA A 18 -9.59 16.54 17.84
N ALA A 19 -10.67 16.60 17.06
CA ALA A 19 -10.92 15.65 15.97
C ALA A 19 -9.86 15.76 14.86
N ALA A 20 -9.53 16.99 14.44
CA ALA A 20 -8.48 17.21 13.46
C ALA A 20 -7.10 16.75 13.98
N ALA A 21 -6.79 17.00 15.25
CA ALA A 21 -5.58 16.54 15.90
C ALA A 21 -5.48 15.00 15.93
N LEU A 22 -6.57 14.29 16.25
CA LEU A 22 -6.59 12.83 16.20
C LEU A 22 -6.35 12.29 14.79
N GLY A 23 -6.98 12.90 13.77
CA GLY A 23 -6.71 12.52 12.38
C GLY A 23 -5.26 12.78 11.97
N LEU A 24 -4.68 13.90 12.39
CA LEU A 24 -3.27 14.21 12.16
C LEU A 24 -2.35 13.19 12.84
N ILE A 25 -2.63 12.80 14.08
CA ILE A 25 -1.90 11.73 14.78
C ILE A 25 -1.94 10.44 13.95
N LEU A 26 -3.11 10.05 13.44
CA LEU A 26 -3.25 8.82 12.64
C LEU A 26 -2.45 8.88 11.33
N ILE A 27 -2.50 10.01 10.63
CA ILE A 27 -1.70 10.22 9.41
C ILE A 27 -0.22 10.07 9.74
N LEU A 28 0.28 10.79 10.74
CA LEU A 28 1.70 10.80 11.08
C LEU A 28 2.19 9.45 11.64
N GLN A 29 1.35 8.70 12.36
CA GLN A 29 1.76 7.41 12.93
C GLN A 29 1.66 6.24 11.95
N LEU A 30 0.63 6.21 11.11
CA LEU A 30 0.38 5.09 10.20
C LEU A 30 1.05 5.29 8.83
N ARG A 31 1.25 6.55 8.42
CA ARG A 31 1.90 6.95 7.16
C ARG A 31 3.26 7.63 7.40
N ARG A 32 4.10 6.97 8.21
CA ARG A 32 5.47 7.45 8.46
C ARG A 32 6.25 7.58 7.14
N TYR A 33 6.89 8.72 6.95
CA TYR A 33 7.67 9.04 5.77
C TYR A 33 8.89 8.10 5.68
N ALA A 34 8.99 7.34 4.59
CA ALA A 34 10.05 6.35 4.40
C ALA A 34 11.20 6.87 3.51
N GLY A 35 11.20 8.16 3.17
CA GLY A 35 12.16 8.76 2.23
C GLY A 35 11.78 8.60 0.76
N ILE A 36 12.74 8.96 -0.09
CA ILE A 36 12.69 8.76 -1.54
C ILE A 36 12.95 7.28 -1.81
N ASN A 37 11.90 6.48 -1.72
CA ASN A 37 11.92 5.03 -1.87
C ASN A 37 10.74 4.56 -2.75
N HIS A 38 10.81 3.32 -3.25
CA HIS A 38 9.78 2.71 -4.08
C HIS A 38 9.44 3.60 -5.30
N ASP A 39 8.16 3.87 -5.56
CA ASP A 39 7.72 4.62 -6.74
C ASP A 39 8.26 6.06 -6.74
N SER A 40 8.53 6.64 -5.56
CA SER A 40 8.98 8.04 -5.49
C SER A 40 10.37 8.26 -6.12
N VAL A 41 11.25 7.24 -6.12
CA VAL A 41 12.55 7.36 -6.81
C VAL A 41 12.37 7.50 -8.33
N LEU A 42 11.35 6.85 -8.91
CA LEU A 42 11.06 6.93 -10.34
C LEU A 42 10.54 8.30 -10.73
N TYR A 43 9.67 8.89 -9.90
CA TYR A 43 9.18 10.24 -10.13
C TYR A 43 10.26 11.31 -9.91
N LEU A 44 11.18 11.09 -8.95
CA LEU A 44 12.39 11.89 -8.84
C LEU A 44 13.20 11.79 -10.14
N GLY A 45 13.51 10.59 -10.61
CA GLY A 45 14.25 10.38 -11.86
C GLY A 45 13.63 11.09 -13.06
N GLN A 46 12.29 11.04 -13.19
CA GLN A 46 11.55 11.74 -14.25
C GLN A 46 11.67 13.27 -14.14
N ALA A 47 11.82 13.82 -12.94
CA ALA A 47 12.09 15.24 -12.74
C ALA A 47 13.56 15.57 -13.02
N LEU A 48 14.49 14.71 -12.58
CA LEU A 48 15.94 14.85 -12.80
C LEU A 48 16.28 14.86 -14.29
N VAL A 49 15.75 13.94 -15.10
CA VAL A 49 16.02 13.91 -16.55
C VAL A 49 15.47 15.14 -17.29
N ARG A 50 14.40 15.77 -16.77
CA ARG A 50 13.91 17.04 -17.33
C ARG A 50 14.84 18.21 -17.01
N ARG A 51 15.54 18.13 -15.87
CA ARG A 51 16.45 19.18 -15.40
C ARG A 51 17.85 19.05 -15.99
N TRP A 52 18.33 17.81 -16.10
CA TRP A 52 19.68 17.42 -16.54
C TRP A 52 19.61 16.28 -17.56
N PRO A 53 19.04 16.51 -18.75
CA PRO A 53 18.89 15.49 -19.79
C PRO A 53 20.23 14.90 -20.24
N GLU A 54 21.30 15.68 -20.20
CA GLU A 54 22.67 15.25 -20.54
C GLU A 54 23.22 14.16 -19.61
N ILE A 55 22.77 14.12 -18.35
CA ILE A 55 23.19 13.13 -17.37
C ILE A 55 22.30 11.88 -17.44
N TYR A 56 20.99 12.09 -17.38
CA TYR A 56 20.03 10.99 -17.17
C TYR A 56 19.39 10.49 -18.47
N GLY A 57 19.50 11.21 -19.58
CA GLY A 57 18.83 10.85 -20.84
C GLY A 57 19.23 9.47 -21.38
N ASN A 58 20.43 8.99 -21.02
CA ASN A 58 20.96 7.67 -21.41
C ASN A 58 20.60 6.53 -20.44
N ASP A 59 19.90 6.82 -19.36
CA ASP A 59 19.42 5.82 -18.41
C ASP A 59 18.32 4.95 -19.05
N LEU A 60 18.29 3.65 -18.72
CA LEU A 60 17.40 2.66 -19.33
C LEU A 60 15.92 3.10 -19.33
N VAL A 61 15.46 3.75 -18.26
CA VAL A 61 14.06 4.23 -18.14
C VAL A 61 13.75 5.30 -19.18
N PHE A 62 14.70 6.20 -19.44
CA PHE A 62 14.46 7.45 -20.15
C PHE A 62 14.78 7.36 -21.64
N VAL A 63 15.73 6.51 -22.05
CA VAL A 63 16.04 6.24 -23.47
C VAL A 63 14.79 5.78 -24.23
N HIS A 64 13.91 5.02 -23.57
CA HIS A 64 12.67 4.49 -24.15
C HIS A 64 11.43 5.35 -23.84
N GLY A 65 11.63 6.63 -23.47
CA GLY A 65 10.56 7.61 -23.31
C GLY A 65 9.96 7.73 -21.90
N GLY A 66 10.54 7.11 -20.87
CA GLY A 66 10.16 7.36 -19.47
C GLY A 66 8.75 6.88 -19.08
N GLY A 67 8.17 5.96 -19.85
CA GLY A 67 6.84 5.37 -19.59
C GLY A 67 5.72 6.41 -19.51
N GLN A 68 4.96 6.40 -18.40
CA GLN A 68 3.77 7.25 -18.21
C GLN A 68 4.05 8.75 -18.05
N SER A 69 5.31 9.15 -17.85
CA SER A 69 5.70 10.52 -17.50
C SER A 69 5.39 11.58 -18.56
N GLN A 70 5.05 11.16 -19.79
CA GLN A 70 4.66 12.04 -20.88
C GLN A 70 3.23 12.56 -20.74
N TYR A 71 2.37 11.78 -20.05
CA TYR A 71 0.94 12.06 -19.93
C TYR A 71 0.57 12.75 -18.61
N THR A 72 1.54 13.09 -17.77
CA THR A 72 1.29 13.68 -16.45
C THR A 72 2.01 15.01 -16.26
N LEU A 73 1.38 15.89 -15.49
CA LEU A 73 1.91 17.19 -15.11
C LEU A 73 2.93 17.08 -13.97
N PHE A 74 2.83 16.03 -13.15
CA PHE A 74 3.58 15.90 -11.89
C PHE A 74 5.10 16.01 -12.04
N PRO A 75 5.78 15.28 -12.96
CA PRO A 75 7.25 15.40 -13.08
C PRO A 75 7.70 16.79 -13.52
N ARG A 76 6.85 17.54 -14.26
CA ARG A 76 7.15 18.92 -14.67
C ARG A 76 7.12 19.87 -13.47
N LEU A 77 6.11 19.73 -12.62
CA LEU A 77 5.98 20.52 -11.39
C LEU A 77 7.11 20.21 -10.40
N VAL A 78 7.45 18.93 -10.24
CA VAL A 78 8.56 18.52 -9.38
C VAL A 78 9.88 19.07 -9.93
N ALA A 79 10.16 18.96 -11.23
CA ALA A 79 11.37 19.53 -11.83
C ALA A 79 11.48 21.05 -11.63
N GLN A 80 10.36 21.78 -11.71
CA GLN A 80 10.32 23.21 -11.41
C GLN A 80 10.57 23.49 -9.93
N ALA A 81 9.98 22.70 -9.02
CA ALA A 81 10.18 22.85 -7.58
C ALA A 81 11.63 22.55 -7.15
N LEU A 82 12.30 21.60 -7.81
CA LEU A 82 13.72 21.28 -7.59
C LEU A 82 14.68 22.45 -7.92
N ALA A 83 14.21 23.51 -8.59
CA ALA A 83 15.01 24.72 -8.76
C ALA A 83 15.14 25.55 -7.48
N TRP A 84 14.26 25.32 -6.49
CA TRP A 84 14.14 26.14 -5.28
C TRP A 84 14.46 25.39 -3.99
N THR A 85 14.48 24.07 -4.02
CA THR A 85 14.68 23.22 -2.83
C THR A 85 15.34 21.90 -3.22
N ASP A 86 16.03 21.28 -2.27
CA ASP A 86 16.63 19.98 -2.49
C ASP A 86 15.55 18.87 -2.59
N PRO A 87 15.83 17.77 -3.31
CA PRO A 87 14.91 16.64 -3.44
C PRO A 87 14.38 16.07 -2.12
N ALA A 88 15.22 15.94 -1.09
CA ALA A 88 14.83 15.31 0.17
C ALA A 88 13.76 16.15 0.90
N THR A 89 14.00 17.46 1.00
CA THR A 89 13.05 18.41 1.58
C THR A 89 11.74 18.46 0.79
N LEU A 90 11.82 18.54 -0.55
CA LEU A 90 10.64 18.56 -1.42
C LEU A 90 9.77 17.32 -1.26
N PHE A 91 10.38 16.13 -1.30
CA PHE A 91 9.64 14.87 -1.23
C PHE A 91 9.07 14.62 0.16
N MET A 92 9.75 15.04 1.22
CA MET A 92 9.21 14.95 2.57
C MET A 92 7.96 15.83 2.73
N TRP A 93 8.06 17.14 2.49
CA TRP A 93 6.91 18.04 2.67
C TRP A 93 5.81 17.81 1.63
N GLY A 94 6.19 17.44 0.41
CA GLY A 94 5.24 17.01 -0.63
C GLY A 94 4.43 15.80 -0.20
N ALA A 95 5.07 14.79 0.41
CA ALA A 95 4.36 13.64 0.97
C ALA A 95 3.37 14.10 2.04
N LEU A 96 3.78 14.93 3.00
CA LEU A 96 2.87 15.43 4.05
C LEU A 96 1.66 16.14 3.43
N ALA A 97 1.90 17.07 2.51
CA ALA A 97 0.85 17.83 1.85
C ALA A 97 -0.14 16.92 1.11
N ALA A 98 0.35 15.89 0.42
CA ALA A 98 -0.48 14.92 -0.28
C ALA A 98 -1.37 14.10 0.69
N HIS A 99 -0.83 13.68 1.83
CA HIS A 99 -1.61 12.98 2.86
C HIS A 99 -2.67 13.87 3.52
N LEU A 100 -2.32 15.13 3.81
CA LEU A 100 -3.28 16.10 4.35
C LEU A 100 -4.40 16.41 3.35
N LEU A 101 -4.06 16.57 2.07
CA LEU A 101 -5.05 16.73 0.99
C LEU A 101 -5.96 15.50 0.91
N PHE A 102 -5.41 14.30 0.88
CA PHE A 102 -6.17 13.06 0.84
C PHE A 102 -7.12 12.95 2.04
N ALA A 103 -6.65 13.20 3.26
CA ALA A 103 -7.47 13.14 4.46
C ALA A 103 -8.58 14.20 4.47
N ALA A 104 -8.29 15.43 4.07
CA ALA A 104 -9.28 16.51 3.96
C ALA A 104 -10.33 16.22 2.87
N ALA A 105 -9.89 15.71 1.72
CA ALA A 105 -10.75 15.29 0.63
C ALA A 105 -11.65 14.11 1.04
N GLY A 106 -11.09 13.12 1.74
CA GLY A 106 -11.83 12.00 2.30
C GLY A 106 -12.90 12.46 3.29
N TRP A 107 -12.56 13.39 4.19
CA TRP A 107 -13.53 14.02 5.10
C TRP A 107 -14.64 14.75 4.33
N PHE A 108 -14.28 15.59 3.35
CA PHE A 108 -15.23 16.31 2.51
C PHE A 108 -16.18 15.38 1.75
N CYS A 109 -15.65 14.29 1.19
CA CYS A 109 -16.41 13.25 0.51
C CYS A 109 -17.38 12.56 1.47
N LEU A 110 -16.89 12.02 2.59
CA LEU A 110 -17.72 11.31 3.57
C LEU A 110 -18.79 12.21 4.20
N THR A 111 -18.51 13.50 4.40
CA THR A 111 -19.54 14.45 4.88
C THR A 111 -20.67 14.68 3.88
N ALA A 112 -20.41 14.49 2.58
CA ALA A 112 -21.44 14.52 1.54
C ALA A 112 -22.23 13.22 1.46
N LEU A 113 -21.57 12.08 1.69
CA LEU A 113 -22.17 10.75 1.49
C LEU A 113 -22.91 10.19 2.72
N LEU A 114 -22.42 10.49 3.93
CA LEU A 114 -22.90 9.87 5.17
C LEU A 114 -23.65 10.85 6.09
N PRO A 115 -24.55 10.35 6.95
CA PRO A 115 -25.20 11.16 7.99
C PRO A 115 -24.21 11.55 9.10
N ARG A 116 -24.51 12.66 9.81
CA ARG A 116 -23.59 13.30 10.78
C ARG A 116 -22.92 12.34 11.79
N GLY A 117 -23.65 11.37 12.33
CA GLY A 117 -23.12 10.41 13.31
C GLY A 117 -22.04 9.47 12.76
N GLN A 118 -22.13 9.08 11.49
CA GLN A 118 -21.26 8.06 10.89
C GLN A 118 -19.99 8.64 10.26
N ARG A 119 -20.01 9.91 9.87
CA ARG A 119 -18.92 10.57 9.10
C ARG A 119 -17.56 10.40 9.74
N TYR A 120 -17.47 10.70 11.03
CA TYR A 120 -16.19 10.70 11.74
C TYR A 120 -15.64 9.30 11.94
N TRP A 121 -16.51 8.33 12.26
CA TRP A 121 -16.12 6.92 12.34
C TRP A 121 -15.63 6.42 10.98
N ALA A 122 -16.37 6.68 9.90
CA ALA A 122 -15.96 6.33 8.54
C ALA A 122 -14.61 6.95 8.15
N TRP A 123 -14.38 8.22 8.52
CA TRP A 123 -13.11 8.89 8.25
C TRP A 123 -11.95 8.28 9.03
N LEU A 124 -12.14 7.97 10.32
CA LEU A 124 -11.16 7.21 11.09
C LEU A 124 -10.92 5.81 10.50
N GLY A 125 -11.96 5.14 10.00
CA GLY A 125 -11.86 3.87 9.30
C GLY A 125 -10.90 3.93 8.12
N VAL A 126 -11.08 4.92 7.25
CA VAL A 126 -10.20 5.16 6.09
C VAL A 126 -8.76 5.50 6.49
N LEU A 127 -8.56 6.27 7.56
CA LEU A 127 -7.20 6.63 7.99
C LEU A 127 -6.48 5.46 8.67
N SER A 128 -7.21 4.64 9.42
CA SER A 128 -6.68 3.62 10.32
C SER A 128 -6.57 2.22 9.74
N LEU A 129 -7.59 1.78 8.97
CA LEU A 129 -7.64 0.41 8.48
C LEU A 129 -6.59 0.19 7.38
N PRO A 130 -6.24 -1.09 7.09
CA PRO A 130 -5.34 -1.41 6.00
C PRO A 130 -5.79 -0.74 4.70
N THR A 131 -4.83 -0.26 3.93
CA THR A 131 -5.08 0.51 2.69
C THR A 131 -4.80 -0.27 1.43
N MET A 132 -4.34 -1.52 1.59
CA MET A 132 -3.77 -2.30 0.52
C MET A 132 -4.86 -2.83 -0.39
N TYR A 133 -4.65 -2.76 -1.70
CA TYR A 133 -5.60 -3.27 -2.69
C TYR A 133 -4.82 -3.90 -3.87
N GLY A 134 -5.53 -4.66 -4.70
CA GLY A 134 -4.93 -5.36 -5.84
C GLY A 134 -3.95 -6.46 -5.43
N MET A 135 -2.93 -6.67 -6.26
CA MET A 135 -1.96 -7.77 -6.12
C MET A 135 -0.82 -7.47 -5.13
N VAL A 136 -0.41 -8.48 -4.34
CA VAL A 136 0.84 -8.61 -3.56
C VAL A 136 1.19 -7.42 -2.67
N ARG A 137 0.26 -6.90 -1.86
CA ARG A 137 0.54 -5.81 -0.89
C ARG A 137 1.42 -4.70 -1.50
N MET A 138 1.27 -4.43 -2.80
CA MET A 138 2.16 -3.53 -3.54
C MET A 138 1.58 -2.12 -3.57
N PHE A 139 0.25 -2.04 -3.64
CA PHE A 139 -0.48 -0.79 -3.75
C PHE A 139 -1.34 -0.56 -2.53
N GLY A 140 -1.35 0.68 -2.06
CA GLY A 140 -2.35 1.14 -1.12
C GLY A 140 -2.85 2.52 -1.52
N TYR A 141 -4.04 2.90 -1.06
CA TYR A 141 -4.44 4.30 -1.21
C TYR A 141 -3.68 5.15 -0.19
N SER A 142 -3.44 6.42 -0.52
CA SER A 142 -2.68 7.35 0.32
C SER A 142 -1.32 6.77 0.75
N GLU A 143 -0.53 6.29 -0.21
CA GLU A 143 0.80 5.74 0.04
C GLU A 143 1.72 6.75 0.72
N GLN A 144 2.63 6.25 1.57
CA GLN A 144 3.56 7.03 2.40
C GLN A 144 4.63 7.83 1.62
N PHE A 145 4.55 7.86 0.30
CA PHE A 145 5.57 8.42 -0.59
C PHE A 145 5.03 9.62 -1.36
N PHE A 146 5.90 10.57 -1.70
CA PHE A 146 5.51 11.65 -2.59
C PHE A 146 5.48 11.18 -4.03
N THR A 147 4.28 10.82 -4.49
CA THR A 147 3.97 10.39 -5.85
C THR A 147 2.71 11.12 -6.31
N PRO A 148 2.35 11.12 -7.61
CA PRO A 148 1.10 11.74 -8.05
C PRO A 148 -0.15 10.99 -7.58
N ARG A 149 -0.02 9.77 -7.05
CA ARG A 149 -1.14 8.89 -6.70
C ARG A 149 -2.00 9.44 -5.55
N PRO A 150 -1.46 9.74 -4.35
CA PRO A 150 -2.28 10.31 -3.27
C PRO A 150 -2.94 11.66 -3.64
N LEU A 151 -2.28 12.48 -4.47
CA LEU A 151 -2.85 13.73 -4.97
C LEU A 151 -4.06 13.47 -5.88
N ALA A 152 -3.92 12.57 -6.86
CA ALA A 152 -5.00 12.19 -7.76
C ALA A 152 -6.16 11.51 -7.02
N GLU A 153 -5.88 10.62 -6.07
CA GLU A 153 -6.89 9.99 -5.21
C GLU A 153 -7.67 11.05 -4.41
N GLY A 154 -6.97 12.01 -3.78
CA GLY A 154 -7.60 13.13 -3.09
C GLY A 154 -8.50 13.97 -4.00
N LEU A 155 -8.04 14.30 -5.21
CA LEU A 155 -8.84 15.03 -6.20
C LEU A 155 -10.06 14.23 -6.68
N CYS A 156 -9.93 12.92 -6.86
CA CYS A 156 -11.07 12.05 -7.17
C CYS A 156 -12.12 12.06 -6.05
N LEU A 157 -11.68 11.98 -4.78
CA LEU A 157 -12.57 12.04 -3.62
C LEU A 157 -13.27 13.41 -3.50
N LEU A 158 -12.57 14.51 -3.78
CA LEU A 158 -13.20 15.84 -3.88
C LEU A 158 -14.27 15.85 -4.98
N GLY A 159 -13.97 15.30 -6.15
CA GLY A 159 -14.92 15.19 -7.26
C GLY A 159 -16.18 14.41 -6.88
N ILE A 160 -16.04 13.26 -6.22
CA ILE A 160 -17.16 12.46 -5.69
C ILE A 160 -17.98 13.27 -4.68
N GLY A 161 -17.32 13.97 -3.75
CA GLY A 161 -17.97 14.84 -2.78
C GLY A 161 -18.72 16.02 -3.41
N MET A 162 -18.27 16.52 -4.57
CA MET A 162 -18.95 17.54 -5.37
C MET A 162 -20.16 16.96 -6.12
N LEU A 163 -20.03 15.77 -6.71
CA LEU A 163 -21.14 15.04 -7.35
C LEU A 163 -22.27 14.75 -6.36
N ALA A 164 -21.93 14.27 -5.16
CA ALA A 164 -22.90 14.03 -4.10
C ALA A 164 -23.66 15.30 -3.67
N ARG A 165 -23.09 16.49 -3.92
CA ARG A 165 -23.70 17.81 -3.72
C ARG A 165 -24.25 18.43 -5.01
N GLN A 166 -24.41 17.64 -6.07
CA GLN A 166 -24.93 18.05 -7.39
C GLN A 166 -24.10 19.15 -8.09
N ARG A 167 -22.81 19.27 -7.77
CA ARG A 167 -21.89 20.25 -8.39
C ARG A 167 -21.06 19.61 -9.50
N TRP A 168 -21.72 19.25 -10.60
CA TRP A 168 -21.17 18.51 -11.73
C TRP A 168 -19.93 19.16 -12.37
N PHE A 169 -19.93 20.48 -12.58
CA PHE A 169 -18.80 21.18 -13.18
C PHE A 169 -17.54 21.10 -12.32
N LEU A 170 -17.66 21.37 -11.00
CA LEU A 170 -16.54 21.27 -10.08
C LEU A 170 -16.04 19.83 -9.96
N ALA A 171 -16.95 18.86 -9.99
CA ALA A 171 -16.57 17.45 -10.02
C ALA A 171 -15.76 17.10 -11.27
N ALA A 172 -16.20 17.54 -12.46
CA ALA A 172 -15.49 17.33 -13.71
C ALA A 172 -14.10 17.99 -13.67
N ALA A 173 -13.98 19.21 -13.15
CA ALA A 173 -12.71 19.90 -12.98
C ALA A 173 -11.75 19.13 -12.04
N CYS A 174 -12.25 18.62 -10.91
CA CYS A 174 -11.45 17.80 -9.99
C CYS A 174 -10.98 16.50 -10.67
N MET A 175 -11.86 15.80 -11.40
CA MET A 175 -11.52 14.56 -12.10
C MET A 175 -10.53 14.80 -13.25
N ALA A 176 -10.68 15.90 -13.99
CA ALA A 176 -9.74 16.30 -15.03
C ALA A 176 -8.36 16.61 -14.43
N LEU A 177 -8.31 17.35 -13.32
CA LEU A 177 -7.06 17.61 -12.61
C LEU A 177 -6.45 16.31 -12.08
N ALA A 178 -7.24 15.40 -11.52
CA ALA A 178 -6.77 14.08 -11.11
C ALA A 178 -6.16 13.30 -12.28
N ALA A 179 -6.77 13.36 -13.46
CA ALA A 179 -6.25 12.71 -14.67
C ALA A 179 -4.92 13.34 -15.14
N LEU A 180 -4.76 14.66 -15.00
CA LEU A 180 -3.49 15.36 -15.30
C LEU A 180 -2.36 14.96 -14.33
N PHE A 181 -2.68 14.61 -13.09
CA PHE A 181 -1.68 14.10 -12.13
C PHE A 181 -1.40 12.61 -12.34
N HIS A 182 -2.44 11.78 -12.39
CA HIS A 182 -2.33 10.33 -12.52
C HIS A 182 -3.55 9.74 -13.26
N PRO A 183 -3.47 9.52 -14.58
CA PRO A 183 -4.61 9.10 -15.40
C PRO A 183 -5.19 7.75 -14.95
N LEU A 184 -4.34 6.80 -14.53
CA LEU A 184 -4.83 5.49 -14.07
C LEU A 184 -5.74 5.59 -12.83
N GLN A 185 -5.43 6.49 -11.89
CA GLN A 185 -6.26 6.65 -10.68
C GLN A 185 -7.57 7.36 -11.00
N ALA A 186 -7.54 8.32 -11.93
CA ALA A 186 -8.75 8.99 -12.42
C ALA A 186 -9.66 8.03 -13.21
N ILE A 187 -9.12 7.19 -14.09
CA ILE A 187 -9.89 6.15 -14.81
C ILE A 187 -10.51 5.16 -13.82
N ALA A 188 -9.73 4.70 -12.84
CA ALA A 188 -10.24 3.84 -11.78
C ALA A 188 -11.41 4.49 -11.01
N SER A 189 -11.34 5.79 -10.73
CA SER A 189 -12.48 6.51 -10.13
C SER A 189 -13.66 6.64 -11.09
N ALA A 190 -13.41 6.95 -12.37
CA ALA A 190 -14.42 7.08 -13.40
C ALA A 190 -15.23 5.78 -13.60
N LEU A 191 -14.59 4.61 -13.47
CA LEU A 191 -15.26 3.31 -13.53
C LEU A 191 -16.31 3.09 -12.43
N ILE A 192 -16.25 3.83 -11.32
CA ILE A 192 -17.27 3.82 -10.25
C ILE A 192 -18.25 4.99 -10.41
N VAL A 193 -17.74 6.18 -10.77
CA VAL A 193 -18.57 7.37 -11.00
C VAL A 193 -19.56 7.15 -12.15
N TRP A 194 -19.16 6.46 -13.21
CA TRP A 194 -20.02 6.24 -14.37
C TRP A 194 -21.25 5.37 -14.05
N PRO A 195 -21.13 4.17 -13.42
CA PRO A 195 -22.29 3.44 -12.92
C PRO A 195 -23.17 4.26 -11.98
N TRP A 196 -22.56 5.05 -11.07
CA TRP A 196 -23.32 5.95 -10.20
C TRP A 196 -24.13 6.98 -11.01
N ALA A 197 -23.52 7.61 -12.02
CA ALA A 197 -24.17 8.58 -12.88
C ALA A 197 -25.32 7.95 -13.70
N VAL A 198 -25.13 6.72 -14.21
CA VAL A 198 -26.19 5.94 -14.89
C VAL A 198 -27.35 5.62 -13.95
N MET A 199 -27.07 5.35 -12.67
CA MET A 199 -28.12 5.16 -11.66
C MET A 199 -28.90 6.45 -11.38
N GLN A 200 -28.29 7.63 -11.55
CA GLN A 200 -29.00 8.92 -11.43
C GLN A 200 -29.79 9.27 -12.69
N ASP A 201 -29.20 9.05 -13.86
CA ASP A 201 -29.82 9.30 -15.17
C ASP A 201 -29.27 8.33 -16.22
N ARG A 202 -30.15 7.52 -16.80
CA ARG A 202 -29.79 6.52 -17.82
C ARG A 202 -29.16 7.11 -19.09
N ARG A 203 -29.34 8.41 -19.36
CA ARG A 203 -28.69 9.09 -20.49
C ARG A 203 -27.16 9.02 -20.41
N TRP A 204 -26.58 8.82 -19.22
CA TRP A 204 -25.14 8.59 -19.08
C TRP A 204 -24.65 7.30 -19.75
N LEU A 205 -25.54 6.40 -20.17
CA LEU A 205 -25.18 5.26 -21.04
C LEU A 205 -24.61 5.73 -22.39
N HIS A 206 -25.02 6.90 -22.89
CA HIS A 206 -24.48 7.49 -24.12
C HIS A 206 -22.99 7.83 -24.01
N ALA A 207 -22.42 7.92 -22.81
CA ALA A 207 -20.97 8.05 -22.65
C ALA A 207 -20.20 6.85 -23.25
N ALA A 208 -20.83 5.68 -23.38
CA ALA A 208 -20.22 4.53 -24.06
C ALA A 208 -19.94 4.82 -25.55
N TRP A 209 -20.62 5.79 -26.16
CA TRP A 209 -20.34 6.21 -27.55
C TRP A 209 -18.97 6.84 -27.72
N PHE A 210 -18.32 7.32 -26.66
CA PHE A 210 -16.91 7.71 -26.72
C PHE A 210 -15.98 6.54 -27.08
N GLY A 211 -16.43 5.29 -26.93
CA GLY A 211 -15.71 4.12 -27.44
C GLY A 211 -15.57 4.12 -28.97
N ILE A 212 -16.53 4.67 -29.72
CA ILE A 212 -16.51 4.66 -31.20
C ILE A 212 -15.33 5.47 -31.77
N PRO A 213 -15.11 6.75 -31.42
CA PRO A 213 -13.95 7.49 -31.91
C PRO A 213 -12.63 6.89 -31.42
N LEU A 214 -12.58 6.33 -30.20
CA LEU A 214 -11.38 5.65 -29.70
C LEU A 214 -11.05 4.40 -30.51
N LEU A 215 -12.06 3.62 -30.90
CA LEU A 215 -11.90 2.48 -31.81
C LEU A 215 -11.49 2.95 -33.22
N GLY A 216 -12.05 4.06 -33.72
CA GLY A 216 -11.62 4.67 -34.97
C GLY A 216 -10.13 5.03 -34.98
N LEU A 217 -9.63 5.65 -33.89
CA LEU A 217 -8.21 5.92 -33.69
C LEU A 217 -7.37 4.64 -33.60
N ALA A 218 -7.89 3.60 -32.96
CA ALA A 218 -7.23 2.30 -32.85
C ALA A 218 -7.07 1.61 -34.21
N VAL A 219 -8.16 1.58 -35.02
CA VAL A 219 -8.15 1.05 -36.39
C VAL A 219 -7.21 1.87 -37.28
N GLY A 220 -7.18 3.20 -37.10
CA GLY A 220 -6.25 4.10 -37.77
C GLY A 220 -4.79 3.98 -37.31
N GLY A 221 -4.48 3.12 -36.33
CA GLY A 221 -3.12 2.91 -35.84
C GLY A 221 -2.52 4.08 -35.06
N VAL A 222 -3.35 5.00 -34.53
CA VAL A 222 -2.88 6.20 -33.83
C VAL A 222 -2.43 5.83 -32.40
N PRO A 223 -1.14 6.03 -32.02
CA PRO A 223 -0.69 5.79 -30.64
C PRO A 223 -1.30 6.79 -29.65
N PRO A 224 -1.59 6.41 -28.40
CA PRO A 224 -1.49 5.05 -27.83
C PRO A 224 -2.70 4.16 -28.13
N PHE A 225 -3.72 4.65 -28.85
CA PHE A 225 -5.00 3.97 -29.09
C PHE A 225 -4.89 2.70 -29.96
N ALA A 226 -3.88 2.62 -30.83
CA ALA A 226 -3.57 1.40 -31.58
C ALA A 226 -3.44 0.15 -30.67
N GLY A 227 -2.94 0.35 -29.45
CA GLY A 227 -2.81 -0.71 -28.44
C GLY A 227 -4.15 -1.30 -27.96
N LEU A 228 -5.30 -0.74 -28.33
CA LEU A 228 -6.62 -1.34 -28.07
C LEU A 228 -6.87 -2.59 -28.92
N LEU A 229 -6.21 -2.70 -30.07
CA LEU A 229 -6.38 -3.83 -31.01
C LEU A 229 -5.10 -4.65 -31.16
N GLN A 230 -3.97 -4.16 -30.66
CA GLN A 230 -2.68 -4.84 -30.72
C GLN A 230 -2.44 -5.66 -29.46
N ALA A 231 -2.19 -6.96 -29.65
CA ALA A 231 -1.72 -7.84 -28.61
C ALA A 231 -0.20 -7.71 -28.42
N ALA A 232 0.28 -7.91 -27.19
CA ALA A 232 1.71 -8.03 -26.92
C ALA A 232 2.26 -9.31 -27.59
N ASP A 233 3.42 -9.21 -28.25
CA ASP A 233 4.09 -10.39 -28.82
C ASP A 233 4.56 -11.34 -27.71
N GLU A 234 4.79 -12.60 -28.07
CA GLU A 234 5.07 -13.68 -27.11
C GLU A 234 6.25 -13.37 -26.17
N ASN A 235 7.33 -12.77 -26.70
CA ASN A 235 8.50 -12.42 -25.90
C ASN A 235 8.19 -11.32 -24.88
N TRP A 236 7.48 -10.28 -25.32
CA TRP A 236 7.08 -9.21 -24.42
C TRP A 236 6.08 -9.71 -23.39
N LEU A 237 5.08 -10.49 -23.80
CA LEU A 237 4.09 -11.10 -22.92
C LEU A 237 4.75 -12.01 -21.86
N TYR A 238 5.76 -12.79 -22.24
CA TYR A 238 6.55 -13.59 -21.30
C TYR A 238 7.21 -12.71 -20.25
N ILE A 239 7.87 -11.62 -20.66
CA ILE A 239 8.50 -10.67 -19.74
C ILE A 239 7.45 -10.01 -18.83
N LEU A 240 6.30 -9.62 -19.36
CA LEU A 240 5.22 -9.01 -18.56
C LEU A 240 4.67 -9.98 -17.51
N ARG A 241 4.48 -11.26 -17.87
CA ARG A 241 4.02 -12.29 -16.93
C ARG A 241 5.04 -12.59 -15.82
N ASP A 242 6.33 -12.52 -16.14
CA ASP A 242 7.42 -12.78 -15.19
C ASP A 242 7.65 -11.58 -14.25
N ASN A 243 7.74 -10.38 -14.81
CA ASN A 243 8.15 -9.19 -14.07
C ASN A 243 7.00 -8.32 -13.55
N THR A 244 5.80 -8.45 -14.13
CA THR A 244 4.63 -7.60 -13.82
C THR A 244 3.35 -8.43 -13.64
N PRO A 245 3.38 -9.46 -12.77
CA PRO A 245 2.24 -10.38 -12.63
C PRO A 245 0.94 -9.70 -12.19
N GLN A 246 1.01 -8.50 -11.60
CA GLN A 246 -0.16 -7.72 -11.16
C GLN A 246 -1.09 -7.29 -12.29
N LEU A 247 -0.61 -7.31 -13.55
CA LEU A 247 -1.44 -7.03 -14.72
C LEU A 247 -2.44 -8.14 -15.02
N PHE A 248 -2.16 -9.37 -14.58
CA PHE A 248 -2.90 -10.58 -14.93
C PHE A 248 -3.67 -11.09 -13.72
N LEU A 249 -4.99 -11.04 -13.76
CA LEU A 249 -5.83 -11.54 -12.66
C LEU A 249 -5.63 -13.05 -12.41
N THR A 250 -5.30 -13.81 -13.45
CA THR A 250 -4.98 -15.25 -13.33
C THR A 250 -3.68 -15.53 -12.57
N ARG A 251 -2.83 -14.51 -12.34
CA ARG A 251 -1.59 -14.60 -11.57
C ARG A 251 -1.74 -14.09 -10.14
N TRP A 252 -2.89 -13.51 -9.80
CA TRP A 252 -3.17 -13.07 -8.44
C TRP A 252 -3.18 -14.26 -7.48
N THR A 253 -2.69 -14.02 -6.27
CA THR A 253 -2.61 -15.01 -5.21
C THR A 253 -3.97 -15.20 -4.54
N THR A 254 -4.12 -16.27 -3.76
CA THR A 254 -5.32 -16.49 -2.95
C THR A 254 -5.57 -15.36 -1.95
N ASP A 255 -4.51 -14.70 -1.48
CA ASP A 255 -4.61 -13.57 -0.57
C ASP A 255 -5.19 -12.32 -1.24
N ASP A 256 -4.85 -12.08 -2.51
CA ASP A 256 -5.36 -10.93 -3.27
C ASP A 256 -6.88 -11.05 -3.47
N PHE A 257 -7.35 -12.24 -3.87
CA PHE A 257 -8.78 -12.53 -4.00
C PHE A 257 -9.52 -12.50 -2.66
N ARG A 258 -8.85 -12.84 -1.56
CA ARG A 258 -9.42 -12.73 -0.23
C ARG A 258 -9.74 -11.28 0.13
N PHE A 259 -8.81 -10.35 -0.08
CA PHE A 259 -9.06 -8.93 0.21
C PHE A 259 -10.14 -8.36 -0.71
N LEU A 260 -10.10 -8.70 -1.99
CA LEU A 260 -11.14 -8.33 -2.94
C LEU A 260 -12.52 -8.84 -2.50
N LEU A 261 -12.64 -10.11 -2.13
CA LEU A 261 -13.92 -10.70 -1.71
C LEU A 261 -14.43 -10.04 -0.41
N MET A 262 -13.54 -9.71 0.52
CA MET A 262 -13.92 -8.98 1.74
C MET A 262 -14.54 -7.63 1.37
N ASP A 263 -13.92 -6.86 0.49
CA ASP A 263 -14.47 -5.57 0.04
C ASP A 263 -15.83 -5.75 -0.65
N VAL A 264 -15.97 -6.75 -1.52
CA VAL A 264 -17.25 -7.08 -2.18
C VAL A 264 -18.35 -7.37 -1.15
N LEU A 265 -18.08 -8.23 -0.16
CA LEU A 265 -19.07 -8.59 0.86
C LEU A 265 -19.44 -7.40 1.75
N VAL A 266 -18.45 -6.59 2.13
CA VAL A 266 -18.67 -5.36 2.92
C VAL A 266 -19.53 -4.36 2.14
N LEU A 267 -19.20 -4.09 0.88
CA LEU A 267 -19.95 -3.15 0.04
C LEU A 267 -21.37 -3.65 -0.23
N ALA A 268 -21.54 -4.94 -0.54
CA ALA A 268 -22.85 -5.54 -0.79
C ALA A 268 -23.75 -5.46 0.46
N TYR A 269 -23.20 -5.77 1.63
CA TYR A 269 -23.94 -5.63 2.88
C TYR A 269 -24.26 -4.16 3.20
N SER A 270 -23.30 -3.26 2.99
CA SER A 270 -23.42 -1.83 3.31
C SER A 270 -24.44 -1.11 2.45
N TRP A 271 -24.58 -1.50 1.19
CA TRP A 271 -25.67 -1.04 0.32
C TRP A 271 -27.04 -1.21 0.99
N HIS A 272 -27.32 -2.41 1.51
CA HIS A 272 -28.58 -2.70 2.20
C HIS A 272 -28.66 -2.05 3.59
N ALA A 273 -27.55 -2.06 4.32
CA ALA A 273 -27.46 -1.75 5.74
C ALA A 273 -27.40 -0.25 6.08
N LEU A 274 -26.70 0.55 5.27
CA LEU A 274 -26.49 1.99 5.52
C LEU A 274 -27.49 2.88 4.77
N ARG A 275 -28.05 2.39 3.64
CA ARG A 275 -29.03 3.08 2.77
C ARG A 275 -28.58 4.49 2.34
N GLY A 276 -29.43 5.20 1.59
CA GLY A 276 -29.18 6.57 1.15
C GLY A 276 -28.04 6.73 0.14
N ALA A 277 -27.41 7.91 0.13
CA ALA A 277 -26.35 8.25 -0.84
C ALA A 277 -25.17 7.29 -0.77
N PHE A 278 -24.64 7.02 0.43
CA PHE A 278 -23.50 6.10 0.58
C PHE A 278 -23.82 4.68 0.08
N GLY A 279 -25.04 4.17 0.36
CA GLY A 279 -25.46 2.86 -0.16
C GLY A 279 -25.47 2.79 -1.69
N ALA A 280 -25.88 3.86 -2.38
CA ALA A 280 -25.81 3.94 -3.84
C ALA A 280 -24.36 3.94 -4.36
N TRP A 281 -23.44 4.60 -3.65
CA TRP A 281 -22.01 4.54 -3.98
C TRP A 281 -21.39 3.15 -3.71
N CYS A 282 -21.88 2.39 -2.74
CA CYS A 282 -21.46 0.99 -2.56
C CYS A 282 -21.85 0.13 -3.79
N VAL A 283 -23.06 0.29 -4.33
CA VAL A 283 -23.49 -0.41 -5.55
C VAL A 283 -22.67 0.02 -6.75
N ALA A 284 -22.45 1.32 -6.92
CA ALA A 284 -21.59 1.83 -7.98
C ALA A 284 -20.16 1.29 -7.85
N GLY A 285 -19.65 1.15 -6.62
CA GLY A 285 -18.37 0.52 -6.31
C GLY A 285 -18.31 -0.95 -6.78
N LEU A 286 -19.35 -1.73 -6.48
CA LEU A 286 -19.47 -3.12 -6.94
C LEU A 286 -19.55 -3.23 -8.47
N ALA A 287 -20.35 -2.37 -9.10
CA ALA A 287 -20.47 -2.32 -10.55
C ALA A 287 -19.14 -1.94 -11.21
N GLY A 288 -18.46 -0.91 -10.69
CA GLY A 288 -17.15 -0.49 -11.16
C GLY A 288 -16.07 -1.56 -10.98
N LEU A 289 -16.06 -2.26 -9.84
CA LEU A 289 -15.20 -3.44 -9.62
C LEU A 289 -15.44 -4.51 -10.69
N GLY A 290 -16.70 -4.86 -10.92
CA GLY A 290 -17.07 -5.84 -11.96
C GLY A 290 -16.60 -5.42 -13.34
N LEU A 291 -16.78 -4.14 -13.70
CA LEU A 291 -16.31 -3.59 -14.98
C LEU A 291 -14.79 -3.62 -15.10
N GLY A 292 -14.06 -3.12 -14.11
CA GLY A 292 -12.59 -3.02 -14.18
C GLY A 292 -11.90 -4.38 -14.14
N LEU A 293 -12.36 -5.29 -13.26
CA LEU A 293 -11.81 -6.65 -13.17
C LEU A 293 -12.24 -7.52 -14.35
N GLY A 294 -13.51 -7.45 -14.75
CA GLY A 294 -14.01 -8.17 -15.93
C GLY A 294 -13.29 -7.72 -17.21
N SER A 295 -13.07 -6.42 -17.37
CA SER A 295 -12.29 -5.88 -18.50
C SER A 295 -10.83 -6.30 -18.43
N THR A 296 -10.22 -6.36 -17.24
CA THR A 296 -8.84 -6.85 -17.09
C THR A 296 -8.76 -8.32 -17.50
N LEU A 297 -9.64 -9.18 -16.96
CA LEU A 297 -9.67 -10.60 -17.30
C LEU A 297 -9.86 -10.84 -18.81
N LEU A 298 -10.80 -10.12 -19.42
CA LEU A 298 -11.09 -10.29 -20.84
C LEU A 298 -9.97 -9.73 -21.73
N LEU A 299 -9.60 -8.46 -21.53
CA LEU A 299 -8.75 -7.72 -22.46
C LEU A 299 -7.25 -7.96 -22.21
N VAL A 300 -6.86 -8.26 -20.96
CA VAL A 300 -5.45 -8.46 -20.58
C VAL A 300 -5.12 -9.94 -20.46
N ASP A 301 -5.84 -10.71 -19.63
CA ASP A 301 -5.56 -12.14 -19.47
C ASP A 301 -6.02 -12.97 -20.68
N GLY A 302 -7.14 -12.61 -21.32
CA GLY A 302 -7.66 -13.31 -22.49
C GLY A 302 -7.03 -12.86 -23.81
N LEU A 303 -7.17 -11.57 -24.14
CA LEU A 303 -6.74 -11.02 -25.43
C LEU A 303 -5.31 -10.46 -25.46
N HIS A 304 -4.65 -10.32 -24.30
CA HIS A 304 -3.27 -9.81 -24.18
C HIS A 304 -3.04 -8.43 -24.82
N LEU A 305 -4.05 -7.56 -24.81
CA LEU A 305 -4.02 -6.26 -25.46
C LEU A 305 -3.12 -5.27 -24.70
N ILE A 306 -2.30 -4.53 -25.46
CA ILE A 306 -1.25 -3.67 -24.92
C ILE A 306 -1.83 -2.50 -24.12
N LEU A 307 -2.79 -1.75 -24.71
CA LEU A 307 -3.33 -0.57 -24.04
C LEU A 307 -4.15 -0.95 -22.80
N PRO A 308 -5.07 -1.93 -22.84
CA PRO A 308 -5.75 -2.41 -21.64
C PRO A 308 -4.79 -2.85 -20.51
N ALA A 309 -3.68 -3.52 -20.84
CA ALA A 309 -2.65 -3.87 -19.87
C ALA A 309 -2.01 -2.61 -19.25
N GLY A 310 -1.67 -1.62 -20.08
CA GLY A 310 -1.14 -0.33 -19.61
C GLY A 310 -2.13 0.51 -18.78
N LEU A 311 -3.43 0.42 -19.07
CA LEU A 311 -4.48 1.12 -18.33
C LEU A 311 -4.75 0.53 -16.95
N GLN A 312 -4.36 -0.72 -16.69
CA GLN A 312 -4.44 -1.37 -15.37
C GLN A 312 -5.82 -1.21 -14.73
N LEU A 313 -6.89 -1.56 -15.48
CA LEU A 313 -8.29 -1.27 -15.09
C LEU A 313 -8.69 -1.90 -13.75
N TRP A 314 -8.02 -2.97 -13.32
CA TRP A 314 -8.15 -3.57 -11.99
C TRP A 314 -7.90 -2.57 -10.84
N ARG A 315 -7.18 -1.46 -11.09
CA ARG A 315 -6.96 -0.38 -10.10
C ARG A 315 -8.26 0.23 -9.59
N VAL A 316 -9.40 0.04 -10.25
CA VAL A 316 -10.74 0.39 -9.70
C VAL A 316 -10.94 -0.10 -8.26
N HIS A 317 -10.23 -1.17 -7.88
CA HIS A 317 -10.21 -1.70 -6.52
C HIS A 317 -9.81 -0.65 -5.47
N TRP A 318 -8.95 0.33 -5.75
CA TRP A 318 -8.52 1.33 -4.76
C TRP A 318 -9.69 2.07 -4.11
N LEU A 319 -10.64 2.54 -4.93
CA LEU A 319 -11.76 3.34 -4.47
C LEU A 319 -12.87 2.46 -3.88
N ALA A 320 -13.06 1.26 -4.42
CA ALA A 320 -13.95 0.28 -3.82
C ALA A 320 -13.47 -0.15 -2.42
N HIS A 321 -12.15 -0.36 -2.27
CA HIS A 321 -11.51 -0.67 -1.01
C HIS A 321 -11.62 0.52 -0.03
N TRP A 322 -11.41 1.76 -0.49
CA TRP A 322 -11.65 2.97 0.30
C TRP A 322 -13.10 3.05 0.83
N LEU A 323 -14.09 2.78 -0.04
CA LEU A 323 -15.50 2.72 0.35
C LEU A 323 -15.74 1.60 1.37
N ALA A 324 -15.11 0.44 1.22
CA ALA A 324 -15.24 -0.67 2.16
C ALA A 324 -14.67 -0.31 3.55
N MET A 325 -13.52 0.36 3.62
CA MET A 325 -12.93 0.80 4.91
C MET A 325 -13.81 1.85 5.61
N ALA A 326 -14.36 2.80 4.85
CA ALA A 326 -15.36 3.74 5.37
C ALA A 326 -16.62 3.02 5.87
N ALA A 327 -17.08 2.01 5.13
CA ALA A 327 -18.28 1.25 5.44
C ALA A 327 -18.13 0.39 6.70
N ILE A 328 -16.98 -0.28 6.90
CA ILE A 328 -16.68 -1.04 8.13
C ILE A 328 -16.87 -0.15 9.35
N ALA A 329 -16.26 1.04 9.36
CA ALA A 329 -16.37 1.92 10.52
C ALA A 329 -17.77 2.56 10.68
N ALA A 330 -18.49 2.83 9.58
CA ALA A 330 -19.88 3.25 9.63
C ALA A 330 -20.81 2.15 10.19
N LEU A 331 -20.58 0.88 9.83
CA LEU A 331 -21.28 -0.29 10.36
C LEU A 331 -20.99 -0.50 11.85
N LEU A 332 -19.72 -0.37 12.27
CA LEU A 332 -19.34 -0.38 13.68
C LEU A 332 -20.08 0.73 14.45
N HIS A 333 -20.12 1.95 13.91
CA HIS A 333 -20.89 3.04 14.53
C HIS A 333 -22.36 2.65 14.71
N ARG A 334 -22.99 2.10 13.67
CA ARG A 334 -24.40 1.69 13.70
C ARG A 334 -24.65 0.64 14.78
N ASP A 335 -23.88 -0.44 14.82
CA ASP A 335 -24.07 -1.51 15.80
C ASP A 335 -23.80 -1.02 17.23
N MET A 336 -22.82 -0.14 17.39
CA MET A 336 -22.50 0.48 18.67
C MET A 336 -23.58 1.45 19.16
N GLN A 337 -24.27 2.18 18.27
CA GLN A 337 -25.44 2.99 18.62
C GLN A 337 -26.66 2.12 18.97
N ALA A 338 -26.81 0.97 18.31
CA ALA A 338 -27.80 -0.04 18.64
C ALA A 338 -27.48 -0.84 19.91
N LYS A 339 -26.40 -0.48 20.64
CA LYS A 339 -25.88 -1.19 21.82
C LYS A 339 -25.56 -2.68 21.58
N ASN A 340 -25.32 -3.06 20.32
CA ASN A 340 -24.98 -4.42 19.95
C ASN A 340 -23.46 -4.61 19.86
N GLY A 341 -22.81 -4.67 21.03
CA GLY A 341 -21.36 -4.82 21.13
C GLY A 341 -20.85 -6.16 20.58
N SER A 342 -21.60 -7.25 20.77
CA SER A 342 -21.23 -8.57 20.24
C SER A 342 -21.12 -8.57 18.72
N ARG A 343 -22.07 -7.92 18.05
CA ARG A 343 -22.07 -7.80 16.59
C ARG A 343 -20.95 -6.92 16.07
N ALA A 344 -20.63 -5.83 16.76
CA ALA A 344 -19.48 -5.00 16.44
C ALA A 344 -18.15 -5.76 16.60
N LEU A 345 -18.00 -6.56 17.66
CA LEU A 345 -16.84 -7.43 17.88
C LEU A 345 -16.73 -8.52 16.81
N LEU A 346 -17.86 -9.11 16.38
CA LEU A 346 -17.89 -10.09 15.30
C LEU A 346 -17.39 -9.49 13.98
N LEU A 347 -17.80 -8.26 13.64
CA LEU A 347 -17.30 -7.54 12.46
C LEU A 347 -15.79 -7.27 12.58
N ALA A 348 -15.33 -6.76 13.72
CA ALA A 348 -13.91 -6.51 13.95
C ALA A 348 -13.08 -7.80 13.86
N PHE A 349 -13.62 -8.92 14.34
CA PHE A 349 -12.98 -10.23 14.25
C PHE A 349 -12.92 -10.74 12.81
N ALA A 350 -14.01 -10.61 12.03
CA ALA A 350 -14.01 -10.95 10.61
C ALA A 350 -12.95 -10.16 9.83
N VAL A 351 -12.88 -8.84 10.05
CA VAL A 351 -11.86 -7.98 9.43
C VAL A 351 -10.45 -8.40 9.86
N SER A 352 -10.24 -8.70 11.13
CA SER A 352 -8.92 -9.14 11.63
C SER A 352 -8.45 -10.45 10.99
N LEU A 353 -9.36 -11.42 10.82
CA LEU A 353 -9.05 -12.68 10.14
C LEU A 353 -8.79 -12.48 8.65
N ALA A 354 -9.55 -11.59 8.00
CA ALA A 354 -9.38 -11.31 6.58
C ALA A 354 -7.99 -10.74 6.29
N TRP A 355 -7.50 -9.83 7.14
CA TRP A 355 -6.17 -9.21 7.03
C TRP A 355 -5.03 -10.02 7.64
N GLY A 356 -5.34 -10.95 8.54
CA GLY A 356 -4.37 -11.81 9.21
C GLY A 356 -3.92 -12.99 8.34
N GLN A 357 -3.21 -13.94 8.96
CA GLN A 357 -2.74 -15.17 8.30
C GLN A 357 -3.81 -16.29 8.30
N GLY A 358 -5.07 -15.99 8.63
CA GLY A 358 -6.13 -16.99 8.82
C GLY A 358 -6.73 -17.60 7.54
N GLY A 359 -6.14 -17.37 6.36
CA GLY A 359 -6.68 -17.83 5.08
C GLY A 359 -8.13 -17.39 4.89
N TRP A 360 -9.03 -18.34 4.56
CA TRP A 360 -10.47 -18.12 4.33
C TRP A 360 -11.36 -18.21 5.58
N LEU A 361 -10.79 -18.39 6.79
CA LEU A 361 -11.57 -18.53 8.03
C LEU A 361 -12.46 -17.32 8.36
N TRP A 362 -12.13 -16.15 7.81
CA TRP A 362 -12.90 -14.92 7.98
C TRP A 362 -14.30 -14.97 7.33
N LEU A 363 -14.54 -15.86 6.36
CA LEU A 363 -15.83 -15.96 5.67
C LEU A 363 -16.96 -16.34 6.64
N ALA A 364 -16.70 -17.26 7.58
CA ALA A 364 -17.68 -17.68 8.56
C ALA A 364 -18.20 -16.51 9.42
N PRO A 365 -17.36 -15.73 10.12
CA PRO A 365 -17.84 -14.56 10.86
C PRO A 365 -18.38 -13.44 9.96
N ALA A 366 -17.87 -13.29 8.72
CA ALA A 366 -18.39 -12.30 7.77
C ALA A 366 -19.82 -12.61 7.31
N LEU A 367 -20.15 -13.88 7.07
CA LEU A 367 -21.50 -14.33 6.73
C LEU A 367 -22.43 -14.39 7.95
N LEU A 368 -21.88 -14.69 9.14
CA LEU A 368 -22.63 -14.67 10.39
C LEU A 368 -23.04 -13.24 10.77
N TYR A 369 -22.19 -12.24 10.55
CA TYR A 369 -22.44 -10.84 10.90
C TYR A 369 -23.80 -10.25 10.41
N PRO A 370 -24.19 -10.39 9.13
CA PRO A 370 -25.50 -9.96 8.65
C PRO A 370 -26.65 -10.88 9.10
N ALA A 371 -26.38 -12.17 9.32
CA ALA A 371 -27.38 -13.16 9.73
C ALA A 371 -27.69 -13.11 11.23
N LEU A 372 -26.75 -12.65 12.05
CA LEU A 372 -26.81 -12.70 13.52
C LEU A 372 -28.12 -12.13 14.10
N PRO A 373 -28.63 -10.96 13.67
CA PRO A 373 -29.89 -10.44 14.20
C PRO A 373 -31.10 -11.36 13.95
N ARG A 374 -31.12 -12.07 12.81
CA ARG A 374 -32.20 -13.01 12.47
C ARG A 374 -32.08 -14.30 13.28
N ILE A 375 -30.86 -14.84 13.39
CA ILE A 375 -30.59 -16.07 14.15
C ILE A 375 -30.86 -15.86 15.65
N MET A 376 -30.57 -14.66 16.17
CA MET A 376 -30.73 -14.34 17.59
C MET A 376 -32.13 -13.85 17.99
N ALA A 377 -33.04 -13.62 17.03
CA ALA A 377 -34.37 -13.04 17.31
C ALA A 377 -35.18 -13.82 18.36
N GLU A 378 -35.02 -15.14 18.41
CA GLU A 378 -35.73 -16.05 19.33
C GLU A 378 -34.80 -16.67 20.39
N ARG A 379 -33.54 -16.23 20.47
CA ARG A 379 -32.52 -16.84 21.33
C ARG A 379 -32.26 -16.00 22.58
N PRO A 380 -31.87 -16.63 23.71
CA PRO A 380 -31.57 -15.89 24.92
C PRO A 380 -30.32 -15.00 24.72
N PRO A 381 -30.28 -13.79 25.32
CA PRO A 381 -29.14 -12.85 25.21
C PRO A 381 -27.78 -13.39 25.68
N ARG A 382 -27.75 -14.58 26.30
CA ARG A 382 -26.51 -15.28 26.68
C ARG A 382 -25.74 -15.78 25.44
N VAL A 383 -26.44 -16.24 24.40
CA VAL A 383 -25.82 -16.77 23.18
C VAL A 383 -25.13 -15.64 22.40
N GLU A 384 -25.81 -14.52 22.23
CA GLU A 384 -25.22 -13.34 21.59
C GLU A 384 -23.99 -12.82 22.35
N ARG A 385 -24.03 -12.80 23.68
CA ARG A 385 -22.86 -12.45 24.50
C ARG A 385 -21.72 -13.45 24.33
N LEU A 386 -22.00 -14.75 24.25
CA LEU A 386 -20.99 -15.77 24.00
C LEU A 386 -20.30 -15.54 22.65
N VAL A 387 -21.04 -15.26 21.58
CA VAL A 387 -20.47 -14.91 20.26
C VAL A 387 -19.56 -13.68 20.37
N GLY A 388 -19.98 -12.66 21.12
CA GLY A 388 -19.17 -11.47 21.39
C GLY A 388 -17.86 -11.79 22.12
N TRP A 389 -17.94 -12.60 23.20
CA TRP A 389 -16.76 -13.03 23.96
C TRP A 389 -15.81 -13.88 23.14
N MET A 390 -16.33 -14.82 22.34
CA MET A 390 -15.50 -15.63 21.43
C MET A 390 -14.82 -14.77 20.38
N SER A 391 -15.52 -13.77 19.82
CA SER A 391 -14.95 -12.82 18.86
C SER A 391 -13.85 -11.97 19.50
N ALA A 392 -14.06 -11.48 20.72
CA ALA A 392 -13.06 -10.73 21.47
C ALA A 392 -11.82 -11.61 21.80
N ALA A 393 -12.03 -12.83 22.28
CA ALA A 393 -10.93 -13.78 22.54
C ALA A 393 -10.15 -14.11 21.27
N GLY A 394 -10.85 -14.29 20.14
CA GLY A 394 -10.23 -14.49 18.83
C GLY A 394 -9.38 -13.30 18.39
N ILE A 395 -9.88 -12.06 18.55
CA ILE A 395 -9.11 -10.84 18.28
C ILE A 395 -7.85 -10.78 19.15
N LEU A 396 -7.97 -11.06 20.45
CA LEU A 396 -6.84 -11.04 21.39
C LEU A 396 -5.79 -12.10 21.03
N LEU A 397 -6.21 -13.31 20.65
CA LEU A 397 -5.30 -14.37 20.21
C LEU A 397 -4.58 -13.99 18.92
N LEU A 398 -5.30 -13.44 17.93
CA LEU A 398 -4.71 -12.96 16.68
C LEU A 398 -3.71 -11.83 16.94
N PHE A 399 -4.04 -10.89 17.84
CA PHE A 399 -3.13 -9.82 18.22
C PHE A 399 -1.89 -10.36 18.93
N ALA A 400 -2.03 -11.29 19.87
CA ALA A 400 -0.89 -11.88 20.57
C ALA A 400 0.04 -12.62 19.61
N SER A 401 -0.52 -13.39 18.67
CA SER A 401 0.25 -14.06 17.61
C SER A 401 0.97 -13.05 16.71
N TYR A 402 0.26 -12.01 16.25
CA TYR A 402 0.83 -10.93 15.45
C TYR A 402 1.96 -10.21 16.19
N ALA A 403 1.71 -9.78 17.42
CA ALA A 403 2.68 -9.08 18.25
C ALA A 403 3.93 -9.94 18.54
N TYR A 404 3.74 -11.24 18.74
CA TYR A 404 4.86 -12.18 18.89
C TYR A 404 5.71 -12.25 17.62
N SER A 405 5.10 -12.38 16.43
CA SER A 405 5.83 -12.36 15.15
C SER A 405 6.60 -11.06 14.94
N GLU A 406 5.97 -9.92 15.20
CA GLU A 406 6.60 -8.60 15.11
C GLU A 406 7.75 -8.43 16.13
N PHE A 407 7.60 -8.96 17.33
CA PHE A 407 8.65 -8.96 18.36
C PHE A 407 9.85 -9.82 17.96
N VAL A 408 9.63 -10.98 17.32
CA VAL A 408 10.72 -11.81 16.79
C VAL A 408 11.51 -11.05 15.71
N MET A 409 10.83 -10.34 14.80
CA MET A 409 11.49 -9.49 13.81
C MET A 409 12.26 -8.33 14.45
N PHE A 410 11.68 -7.68 15.47
CA PHE A 410 12.34 -6.63 16.22
C PHE A 410 13.60 -7.12 16.95
N ARG A 411 13.55 -8.33 17.52
CA ARG A 411 14.73 -8.99 18.11
C ARG A 411 15.81 -9.26 17.05
N MET A 412 15.44 -9.70 15.85
CA MET A 412 16.39 -9.88 14.74
C MET A 412 16.99 -8.56 14.25
N ALA A 413 16.25 -7.46 14.41
CA ALA A 413 16.77 -6.10 14.22
C ALA A 413 17.54 -5.58 15.46
N HIS A 414 17.95 -6.45 16.39
CA HIS A 414 18.68 -6.10 17.61
C HIS A 414 17.99 -5.05 18.48
N TYR A 415 16.65 -5.08 18.55
CA TYR A 415 15.84 -4.14 19.33
C TYR A 415 16.02 -2.66 18.94
N ARG A 416 16.43 -2.41 17.69
CA ARG A 416 16.65 -1.07 17.15
C ARG A 416 15.41 -0.55 16.42
N LEU A 417 14.80 0.49 16.97
CA LEU A 417 13.59 1.11 16.41
C LEU A 417 13.82 1.79 15.05
N ASP A 418 15.05 2.23 14.79
CA ASP A 418 15.46 2.84 13.52
C ASP A 418 15.61 1.81 12.40
N LEU A 419 15.88 0.55 12.74
CA LEU A 419 15.91 -0.57 11.79
C LEU A 419 14.53 -1.24 11.68
N TYR A 420 13.77 -1.28 12.77
CA TYR A 420 12.47 -1.94 12.84
C TYR A 420 11.52 -1.22 13.80
N ALA A 421 10.64 -0.38 13.25
CA ALA A 421 9.63 0.36 14.00
C ALA A 421 8.47 -0.55 14.47
N ILE A 422 8.74 -1.39 15.48
CA ILE A 422 7.75 -2.29 16.09
C ILE A 422 6.51 -1.54 16.58
N ASP A 423 6.67 -0.32 17.07
CA ASP A 423 5.57 0.53 17.53
C ASP A 423 4.56 0.81 16.41
N ARG A 424 5.04 1.20 15.21
CA ARG A 424 4.18 1.35 14.03
C ARG A 424 3.58 0.01 13.61
N ARG A 425 4.37 -1.06 13.56
CA ARG A 425 3.91 -2.38 13.10
C ARG A 425 2.75 -2.88 13.94
N LEU A 426 2.87 -2.83 15.28
CA LEU A 426 1.79 -3.17 16.19
C LEU A 426 0.54 -2.31 15.98
N LEU A 427 0.71 -0.99 15.76
CA LEU A 427 -0.39 -0.06 15.49
C LEU A 427 -1.14 -0.34 14.18
N VAL A 428 -0.54 -1.05 13.21
CA VAL A 428 -1.20 -1.42 11.95
C VAL A 428 -2.19 -2.58 12.12
N PHE A 429 -2.20 -3.27 13.28
CA PHE A 429 -3.21 -4.28 13.57
C PHE A 429 -4.61 -3.64 13.61
N ALA A 430 -5.50 -4.03 12.70
CA ALA A 430 -6.74 -3.29 12.41
C ALA A 430 -7.63 -2.95 13.63
N PRO A 431 -7.91 -3.90 14.56
CA PRO A 431 -8.61 -3.57 15.81
C PRO A 431 -7.90 -2.54 16.69
N LEU A 432 -6.57 -2.50 16.70
CA LEU A 432 -5.81 -1.51 17.46
C LEU A 432 -5.82 -0.16 16.73
N ALA A 433 -5.54 -0.18 15.42
CA ALA A 433 -5.47 0.99 14.55
C ALA A 433 -6.75 1.83 14.58
N LEU A 434 -7.92 1.17 14.52
CA LEU A 434 -9.22 1.82 14.55
C LEU A 434 -9.81 1.86 15.97
N GLY A 435 -9.65 0.79 16.75
CA GLY A 435 -10.25 0.69 18.09
C GLY A 435 -9.74 1.72 19.07
N LEU A 436 -8.43 2.03 19.08
CA LEU A 436 -7.88 3.06 19.96
C LEU A 436 -8.47 4.46 19.68
N PRO A 437 -8.49 4.96 18.42
CA PRO A 437 -9.21 6.18 18.10
C PRO A 437 -10.68 6.16 18.51
N LEU A 438 -11.40 5.06 18.26
CA LEU A 438 -12.82 4.96 18.62
C LEU A 438 -13.04 4.99 20.14
N LEU A 439 -12.16 4.37 20.93
CA LEU A 439 -12.15 4.48 22.38
C LEU A 439 -11.86 5.91 22.83
N GLY A 440 -10.93 6.59 22.17
CA GLY A 440 -10.63 8.01 22.39
C GLY A 440 -11.86 8.91 22.13
N VAL A 441 -12.59 8.66 21.04
CA VAL A 441 -13.85 9.36 20.73
C VAL A 441 -14.91 9.10 21.79
N ARG A 442 -15.10 7.84 22.19
CA ARG A 442 -16.04 7.46 23.26
C ARG A 442 -15.71 8.12 24.59
N LEU A 443 -14.42 8.20 24.94
CA LEU A 443 -13.96 8.90 26.14
C LEU A 443 -14.24 10.40 26.03
N TRP A 444 -13.90 11.03 24.90
CA TRP A 444 -14.16 12.44 24.64
C TRP A 444 -15.63 12.82 24.80
N GLU A 445 -16.55 11.99 24.27
CA GLU A 445 -17.99 12.19 24.36
C GLU A 445 -18.49 12.19 25.81
N ARG A 446 -17.90 11.35 26.68
CA ARG A 446 -18.27 11.21 28.10
C ARG A 446 -17.70 12.30 29.01
N LEU A 447 -16.61 12.96 28.59
CA LEU A 447 -15.96 14.00 29.40
C LEU A 447 -16.74 15.33 29.34
N ALA A 448 -16.81 16.02 30.48
CA ALA A 448 -17.23 17.41 30.56
C ALA A 448 -16.19 18.35 29.91
N THR A 449 -16.54 19.62 29.71
CA THR A 449 -15.66 20.61 29.03
C THR A 449 -14.26 20.72 29.66
N GLY A 450 -14.16 20.71 30.99
CA GLY A 450 -12.87 20.71 31.69
C GLY A 450 -12.04 19.46 31.39
N GLY A 451 -12.66 18.28 31.48
CA GLY A 451 -12.01 17.00 31.14
C GLY A 451 -11.60 16.90 29.67
N ARG A 452 -12.39 17.44 28.74
CA ARG A 452 -12.04 17.53 27.32
C ARG A 452 -10.82 18.43 27.08
N THR A 453 -10.77 19.56 27.76
CA THR A 453 -9.62 20.47 27.70
C THR A 453 -8.36 19.79 28.25
N LEU A 454 -8.49 19.10 29.38
CA LEU A 454 -7.40 18.33 29.97
C LEU A 454 -6.91 17.22 29.03
N LEU A 455 -7.81 16.43 28.45
CA LEU A 455 -7.47 15.36 27.50
C LEU A 455 -6.81 15.93 26.24
N PHE A 456 -7.28 17.07 25.74
CA PHE A 456 -6.67 17.74 24.60
C PHE A 456 -5.24 18.19 24.91
N VAL A 457 -5.05 18.94 26.01
CA VAL A 457 -3.76 19.54 26.37
C VAL A 457 -2.75 18.49 26.84
N LEU A 458 -3.16 17.53 27.68
CA LEU A 458 -2.23 16.54 28.28
C LEU A 458 -2.02 15.29 27.44
N VAL A 459 -2.90 14.97 26.49
CA VAL A 459 -2.80 13.75 25.68
C VAL A 459 -2.68 14.06 24.20
N LEU A 460 -3.66 14.75 23.60
CA LEU A 460 -3.64 14.95 22.15
C LEU A 460 -2.49 15.86 21.69
N CYS A 461 -2.23 16.98 22.35
CA CYS A 461 -1.13 17.88 22.00
C CYS A 461 0.25 17.17 22.08
N PRO A 462 0.61 16.50 23.19
CA PRO A 462 1.85 15.73 23.26
C PRO A 462 1.90 14.61 22.22
N LEU A 463 0.79 13.91 21.96
CA LEU A 463 0.76 12.87 20.93
C LEU A 463 0.97 13.43 19.52
N VAL A 464 0.44 14.62 19.19
CA VAL A 464 0.74 15.29 17.92
C VAL A 464 2.24 15.58 17.82
N MET A 465 2.86 16.13 18.87
CA MET A 465 4.30 16.42 18.88
C MET A 465 5.13 15.15 18.72
N VAL A 466 4.85 14.10 19.49
CA VAL A 466 5.53 12.80 19.38
C VAL A 466 5.33 12.21 17.99
N SER A 467 4.12 12.27 17.44
CA SER A 467 3.83 11.77 16.10
C SER A 467 4.58 12.54 15.03
N ALA A 468 4.70 13.86 15.15
CA ALA A 468 5.48 14.71 14.24
C ALA A 468 6.98 14.38 14.30
N VAL A 469 7.54 14.23 15.50
CA VAL A 469 8.95 13.86 15.69
C VAL A 469 9.26 12.46 15.14
N ARG A 470 8.32 11.51 15.29
CA ARG A 470 8.48 10.11 14.83
C ARG A 470 7.92 9.85 13.44
N TRP A 471 7.45 10.89 12.74
CA TRP A 471 6.88 10.74 11.41
C TRP A 471 7.95 10.35 10.39
N ASP A 472 9.17 10.86 10.54
CA ASP A 472 10.32 10.47 9.74
C ASP A 472 10.82 9.07 10.14
N LEU A 473 10.67 8.12 9.22
CA LEU A 473 11.11 6.73 9.34
C LEU A 473 12.12 6.38 8.24
N ARG A 474 12.85 7.38 7.72
CA ARG A 474 13.98 7.10 6.82
C ARG A 474 14.98 6.20 7.54
N SER A 475 15.36 5.11 6.88
CA SER A 475 16.44 4.26 7.39
C SER A 475 17.75 5.06 7.41
N PRO A 476 18.74 4.65 8.23
CA PRO A 476 20.05 5.32 8.25
C PRO A 476 20.70 5.42 6.86
N GLU A 477 20.51 4.42 6.01
CA GLU A 477 21.00 4.40 4.63
C GLU A 477 20.30 5.46 3.75
N VAL A 478 18.96 5.48 3.76
CA VAL A 478 18.18 6.46 2.98
C VAL A 478 18.51 7.88 3.43
N LEU A 479 18.61 8.10 4.74
CA LEU A 479 18.98 9.39 5.31
C LEU A 479 20.40 9.81 4.91
N ALA A 480 21.36 8.87 4.85
CA ALA A 480 22.71 9.16 4.40
C ALA A 480 22.76 9.59 2.93
N PHE A 481 22.04 8.90 2.04
CA PHE A 481 21.95 9.28 0.63
C PHE A 481 21.23 10.61 0.41
N GLU A 482 20.11 10.82 1.09
CA GLU A 482 19.37 12.09 0.98
C GLU A 482 20.20 13.28 1.51
N ARG A 483 20.98 13.10 2.58
CA ARG A 483 21.91 14.14 3.08
C ARG A 483 23.10 14.38 2.15
N ALA A 484 23.50 13.37 1.39
CA ALA A 484 24.58 13.43 0.40
C ALA A 484 24.06 13.73 -1.01
N THR A 485 22.89 14.35 -1.13
CA THR A 485 22.34 14.73 -2.43
C THR A 485 23.37 15.57 -3.21
N PHE A 486 23.73 15.08 -4.40
CA PHE A 486 24.72 15.68 -5.30
C PHE A 486 26.13 15.84 -4.70
N ARG A 487 26.48 15.01 -3.72
CA ARG A 487 27.80 14.97 -3.07
C ARG A 487 28.47 13.63 -3.32
N THR A 488 29.20 13.54 -4.43
CA THR A 488 29.91 12.31 -4.86
C THR A 488 31.07 11.93 -3.92
N ASP A 489 31.57 12.87 -3.13
CA ASP A 489 32.71 12.74 -2.23
C ASP A 489 32.43 11.83 -1.02
N ILE A 490 31.17 11.47 -0.74
CA ILE A 490 30.80 10.53 0.32
C ILE A 490 31.49 9.16 0.21
N PHE A 491 31.90 8.76 -0.99
CA PHE A 491 32.61 7.49 -1.22
C PHE A 491 34.14 7.60 -1.12
N GLY A 492 34.68 8.81 -0.92
CA GLY A 492 36.13 9.05 -0.83
C GLY A 492 36.90 8.77 -2.12
N VAL A 493 36.20 8.57 -3.24
CA VAL A 493 36.78 8.27 -4.56
C VAL A 493 36.11 9.14 -5.63
N ARG A 494 36.91 9.61 -6.59
CA ARG A 494 36.39 10.39 -7.72
C ARG A 494 35.77 9.44 -8.75
N ILE A 495 34.46 9.57 -8.97
CA ILE A 495 33.73 8.82 -9.99
C ILE A 495 33.57 9.72 -11.24
N PRO A 496 34.07 9.30 -12.42
CA PRO A 496 34.00 10.10 -13.65
C PRO A 496 32.57 10.56 -13.98
N GLU A 497 32.43 11.73 -14.59
CA GLU A 497 31.13 12.34 -14.94
C GLU A 497 30.33 11.56 -15.97
N ASP A 498 31.03 10.86 -16.85
CA ASP A 498 30.52 10.02 -17.93
C ASP A 498 30.35 8.55 -17.53
N ALA A 499 30.69 8.18 -16.30
CA ALA A 499 30.62 6.79 -15.85
C ALA A 499 29.16 6.30 -15.76
N GLN A 500 28.88 5.14 -16.37
CA GLN A 500 27.68 4.37 -16.05
C GLN A 500 27.92 3.57 -14.77
N VAL A 501 27.01 3.69 -13.81
CA VAL A 501 27.17 3.08 -12.49
C VAL A 501 26.35 1.80 -12.43
N LEU A 502 27.01 0.69 -12.11
CA LEU A 502 26.31 -0.50 -11.63
C LEU A 502 26.21 -0.41 -10.11
N TRP A 503 25.00 -0.15 -9.62
CA TRP A 503 24.73 -0.13 -8.19
C TRP A 503 24.11 -1.45 -7.76
N GLY A 504 24.78 -2.17 -6.86
CA GLY A 504 24.27 -3.43 -6.35
C GLY A 504 22.98 -3.22 -5.56
N TYR A 505 22.03 -4.16 -5.70
CA TYR A 505 20.69 -4.11 -5.11
C TYR A 505 19.77 -3.02 -5.68
N GLU A 506 18.48 -3.16 -5.42
CA GLU A 506 17.36 -2.41 -6.01
C GLU A 506 17.29 -0.93 -5.55
N THR A 507 18.38 -0.16 -5.63
CA THR A 507 18.35 1.25 -5.22
C THR A 507 18.87 2.17 -6.32
N LEU A 508 17.99 3.04 -6.80
CA LEU A 508 18.30 4.08 -7.79
C LEU A 508 18.70 5.41 -7.14
N THR A 509 18.49 5.54 -5.83
CA THR A 509 18.84 6.75 -5.07
C THR A 509 20.34 7.00 -5.06
N GLY A 510 21.19 5.99 -4.86
CA GLY A 510 22.65 6.15 -4.91
C GLY A 510 23.12 6.75 -6.25
N PRO A 511 22.87 6.07 -7.39
CA PRO A 511 23.25 6.58 -8.71
C PRO A 511 22.62 7.92 -9.04
N TRP A 512 21.30 8.06 -8.87
CA TRP A 512 20.60 9.23 -9.37
C TRP A 512 20.74 10.45 -8.46
N LEU A 513 20.54 10.28 -7.15
CA LEU A 513 20.49 11.37 -6.19
C LEU A 513 21.87 11.77 -5.65
N VAL A 514 22.74 10.80 -5.37
CA VAL A 514 24.07 11.07 -4.78
C VAL A 514 25.10 11.29 -5.88
N LEU A 515 25.23 10.32 -6.80
CA LEU A 515 26.30 10.32 -7.80
C LEU A 515 26.04 11.22 -9.00
N GLN A 516 24.77 11.56 -9.26
CA GLN A 516 24.35 12.20 -10.51
C GLN A 516 24.84 11.43 -11.75
N ARG A 517 24.59 10.12 -11.78
CA ARG A 517 24.96 9.25 -12.91
C ARG A 517 23.78 8.39 -13.35
N ALA A 518 23.77 8.02 -14.63
CA ALA A 518 22.88 6.98 -15.12
C ALA A 518 23.22 5.62 -14.48
N SER A 519 22.18 4.86 -14.13
CA SER A 519 22.35 3.50 -13.64
C SER A 519 22.35 2.53 -14.82
N PHE A 520 23.31 1.62 -14.86
CA PHE A 520 23.40 0.63 -15.94
C PHE A 520 22.16 -0.28 -15.95
N PHE A 521 21.78 -0.80 -14.78
CA PHE A 521 20.60 -1.65 -14.59
C PHE A 521 20.11 -1.64 -13.13
N SER A 522 18.79 -1.60 -12.96
CA SER A 522 18.08 -1.87 -11.72
C SER A 522 16.68 -2.42 -12.06
N PRO A 523 16.15 -3.40 -11.32
CA PRO A 523 14.77 -3.87 -11.53
C PRO A 523 13.73 -2.75 -11.50
N HIS A 524 13.94 -1.70 -10.70
CA HIS A 524 13.03 -0.54 -10.66
C HIS A 524 12.96 0.23 -11.99
N GLN A 525 14.02 0.21 -12.80
CA GLN A 525 14.01 0.82 -14.13
C GLN A 525 13.00 0.12 -15.07
N LEU A 526 12.61 -1.12 -14.77
CA LEU A 526 11.64 -1.87 -15.58
C LEU A 526 10.19 -1.57 -15.23
N SER A 527 9.92 -0.66 -14.29
CA SER A 527 8.56 -0.23 -13.93
C SER A 527 7.74 0.29 -15.13
N GLY A 528 8.41 0.80 -16.18
CA GLY A 528 7.79 1.26 -17.41
C GLY A 528 7.58 0.19 -18.49
N GLN A 529 8.01 -1.05 -18.28
CA GLN A 529 8.08 -2.10 -19.32
C GLN A 529 6.71 -2.51 -19.90
N VAL A 530 5.60 -2.23 -19.21
CA VAL A 530 4.24 -2.44 -19.74
C VAL A 530 3.86 -1.42 -20.82
N PHE A 531 4.52 -0.26 -20.86
CA PHE A 531 4.23 0.80 -21.83
C PHE A 531 5.16 0.76 -23.05
N ASN A 532 6.29 0.06 -22.95
CA ASN A 532 7.30 0.05 -23.99
C ASN A 532 7.98 -1.32 -24.08
N ARG A 533 7.80 -1.98 -25.23
CA ARG A 533 8.40 -3.27 -25.56
C ARG A 533 9.92 -3.22 -25.57
N ASP A 534 10.52 -2.22 -26.20
CA ASP A 534 11.97 -2.11 -26.35
C ASP A 534 12.66 -1.89 -25.00
N MET A 535 12.02 -1.19 -24.07
CA MET A 535 12.46 -1.11 -22.68
C MET A 535 12.48 -2.49 -22.01
N ALA A 536 11.42 -3.29 -22.19
CA ALA A 536 11.32 -4.64 -21.63
C ALA A 536 12.46 -5.54 -22.17
N MET A 537 12.65 -5.51 -23.49
CA MET A 537 13.67 -6.31 -24.17
C MET A 537 15.09 -5.85 -23.82
N ASP A 538 15.36 -4.53 -23.81
CA ASP A 538 16.67 -4.00 -23.44
C ASP A 538 17.00 -4.27 -21.97
N GLY A 539 16.01 -4.11 -21.08
CA GLY A 539 16.11 -4.49 -19.68
C GLY A 539 16.50 -5.96 -19.52
N ARG A 540 15.81 -6.88 -20.20
CA ARG A 540 16.15 -8.31 -20.16
C ARG A 540 17.55 -8.59 -20.71
N ARG A 541 17.97 -7.91 -21.78
CA ARG A 541 19.35 -8.03 -22.32
C ARG A 541 20.40 -7.58 -21.30
N ARG A 542 20.21 -6.43 -20.65
CA ARG A 542 21.14 -5.92 -19.62
C ARG A 542 21.19 -6.85 -18.41
N LEU A 543 20.03 -7.34 -17.96
CA LEU A 543 19.93 -8.33 -16.89
C LEU A 543 20.72 -9.61 -17.23
N ASN A 544 20.54 -10.15 -18.44
CA ASN A 544 21.25 -11.36 -18.88
C ASN A 544 22.78 -11.14 -18.92
N ARG A 545 23.25 -9.94 -19.29
CA ARG A 545 24.69 -9.60 -19.25
C ARG A 545 25.24 -9.53 -17.84
N LEU A 546 24.43 -9.09 -16.87
CA LEU A 546 24.84 -9.01 -15.46
C LEU A 546 24.73 -10.34 -14.71
N TYR A 547 23.94 -11.28 -15.23
CA TYR A 547 23.66 -12.54 -14.55
C TYR A 547 24.91 -13.32 -14.12
N PRO A 548 25.98 -13.44 -14.94
CA PRO A 548 27.24 -14.07 -14.50
C PRO A 548 27.89 -13.32 -13.32
N CYS A 549 27.93 -11.98 -13.39
CA CYS A 549 28.51 -11.14 -12.34
C CYS A 549 27.75 -11.26 -11.03
N TRP A 550 26.41 -11.27 -11.07
CA TRP A 550 25.60 -11.46 -9.88
C TRP A 550 25.78 -12.83 -9.25
N LYS A 551 25.84 -13.90 -10.05
CA LYS A 551 26.20 -15.24 -9.54
C LYS A 551 27.54 -15.21 -8.81
N MET A 552 28.56 -14.58 -9.39
CA MET A 552 29.88 -14.48 -8.75
C MET A 552 29.83 -13.68 -7.44
N ILE A 553 29.09 -12.56 -7.41
CA ILE A 553 28.90 -11.76 -6.20
C ILE A 553 28.19 -12.57 -5.11
N ASP A 554 27.13 -13.30 -5.46
CA ASP A 554 26.39 -14.16 -4.54
C ASP A 554 27.25 -15.29 -4.00
N PHE A 555 28.01 -15.99 -4.86
CA PHE A 555 28.97 -16.99 -4.42
C PHE A 555 30.02 -16.42 -3.47
N ALA A 556 30.59 -15.26 -3.79
CA ALA A 556 31.57 -14.59 -2.94
C ALA A 556 30.98 -14.16 -1.59
N ARG A 557 29.73 -13.70 -1.57
CA ARG A 557 29.01 -13.34 -0.34
C ARG A 557 28.78 -14.57 0.54
N ILE A 558 28.24 -15.65 -0.03
CA ILE A 558 27.99 -16.91 0.68
C ILE A 558 29.30 -17.47 1.25
N ALA A 559 30.37 -17.47 0.45
CA ALA A 559 31.69 -17.92 0.91
C ALA A 559 32.22 -17.08 2.08
N ARG A 560 32.07 -15.75 2.05
CA ARG A 560 32.47 -14.88 3.18
C ARG A 560 31.63 -15.13 4.42
N GLU A 561 30.33 -15.33 4.28
CA GLU A 561 29.44 -15.64 5.41
C GLU A 561 29.80 -16.98 6.04
N GLN A 562 30.05 -18.02 5.23
CA GLN A 562 30.53 -19.31 5.71
C GLN A 562 31.88 -19.19 6.43
N GLN A 563 32.82 -18.41 5.88
CA GLN A 563 34.12 -18.19 6.53
C GLN A 563 33.99 -17.43 7.85
N ARG A 564 33.08 -16.44 7.94
CA ARG A 564 32.77 -15.72 9.19
C ARG A 564 32.17 -16.67 10.23
N SER A 565 31.23 -17.51 9.84
CA SER A 565 30.62 -18.52 10.72
C SER A 565 31.64 -19.55 11.21
N ALA A 566 32.53 -20.03 10.32
CA ALA A 566 33.61 -20.95 10.69
C ALA A 566 34.61 -20.34 11.68
N ARG A 567 34.99 -19.06 11.48
CA ARG A 567 35.85 -18.32 12.42
C ARG A 567 35.18 -18.07 13.77
N ALA A 568 33.89 -17.73 13.77
CA ALA A 568 33.12 -17.57 14.99
C ALA A 568 33.06 -18.89 15.78
N ALA A 569 32.81 -20.02 15.11
CA ALA A 569 32.78 -21.35 15.73
C ALA A 569 34.14 -21.77 16.33
N THR A 570 35.25 -21.49 15.65
CA THR A 570 36.60 -21.78 16.18
C THR A 570 37.01 -20.86 17.33
N SER A 571 36.51 -19.62 17.39
CA SER A 571 36.76 -18.70 18.50
C SER A 571 36.00 -19.02 19.79
N VAL A 572 34.95 -19.84 19.71
CA VAL A 572 34.08 -20.19 20.85
C VAL A 572 34.44 -21.57 21.44
N MET A 573 35.33 -22.35 20.82
CA MET A 573 35.88 -23.53 21.50
C MET A 573 36.85 -23.09 22.62
N PRO A 574 36.57 -23.39 23.89
CA PRO A 574 37.50 -23.13 24.98
C PRO A 574 38.79 -23.91 24.68
N ARG A 575 39.95 -23.33 25.01
CA ARG A 575 41.22 -24.06 25.13
C ARG A 575 41.12 -25.08 26.28
N CYS A 576 40.29 -26.11 26.12
CA CYS A 576 40.25 -27.27 27.00
C CYS A 576 41.29 -28.26 26.49
N SER A 577 42.50 -28.14 27.01
CA SER A 577 43.38 -29.22 27.49
C SER A 577 44.86 -28.84 27.31
N ARG A 578 45.49 -28.46 28.43
CA ARG A 578 46.89 -28.83 28.65
C ARG A 578 46.94 -30.37 28.67
N PRO A 579 47.88 -31.01 27.98
CA PRO A 579 48.03 -32.46 28.08
C PRO A 579 48.50 -32.81 29.49
N VAL A 580 47.68 -33.55 30.22
CA VAL A 580 48.16 -34.35 31.35
C VAL A 580 49.00 -35.46 30.74
N GLN A 581 50.28 -35.50 31.11
CA GLN A 581 51.16 -36.64 30.85
C GLN A 581 50.51 -37.88 31.46
N GLN A 582 50.17 -38.86 30.63
CA GLN A 582 50.03 -40.23 31.10
C GLN A 582 50.59 -41.20 30.07
N GLU A 583 51.39 -42.11 30.62
CA GLU A 583 52.28 -43.04 29.97
C GLU A 583 51.57 -44.08 29.09
N ARG A 584 52.27 -44.40 28.00
CA ARG A 584 52.48 -45.72 27.38
C ARG A 584 51.49 -46.83 27.75
N THR A 585 50.90 -47.45 26.73
CA THR A 585 51.28 -48.82 26.32
C THR A 585 50.60 -49.26 25.02
N ASN A 586 51.31 -50.13 24.31
CA ASN A 586 51.08 -50.71 22.99
C ASN A 586 49.76 -51.48 22.86
N VAL A 587 49.23 -51.60 21.63
CA VAL A 587 48.88 -52.86 20.92
C VAL A 587 48.27 -52.51 19.54
N PRO A 588 48.55 -53.32 18.48
CA PRO A 588 48.18 -52.99 17.10
C PRO A 588 46.90 -53.67 16.59
N THR A 589 46.40 -53.10 15.48
CA THR A 589 45.60 -53.73 14.39
C THR A 589 44.23 -54.33 14.73
N THR A 590 43.17 -53.84 14.05
CA THR A 590 42.39 -54.61 13.05
C THR A 590 41.21 -53.80 12.47
N SER A 591 41.01 -54.02 11.16
CA SER A 591 39.77 -53.99 10.36
C SER A 591 38.62 -53.05 10.70
N SER A 592 38.22 -52.26 9.70
CA SER A 592 36.93 -52.35 8.98
C SER A 592 36.44 -50.96 8.52
N CYS A 593 36.37 -50.79 7.19
CA CYS A 593 35.58 -49.75 6.56
C CYS A 593 34.09 -50.14 6.60
N PRO A 594 33.19 -49.19 6.89
CA PRO A 594 31.86 -49.20 6.32
C PRO A 594 31.69 -48.06 5.32
N THR A 595 31.29 -48.45 4.12
CA THR A 595 30.73 -47.61 3.06
C THR A 595 29.53 -46.81 3.57
N SER A 596 29.61 -45.48 3.56
CA SER A 596 28.47 -44.59 3.76
C SER A 596 27.97 -44.06 2.42
N ASN A 597 26.75 -44.46 2.06
CA ASN A 597 25.94 -43.86 1.01
C ASN A 597 25.64 -42.39 1.35
N HIS A 598 26.19 -41.47 0.58
CA HIS A 598 25.75 -40.08 0.56
C HIS A 598 24.81 -39.84 -0.62
N SER A 599 23.51 -40.01 -0.36
CA SER A 599 22.45 -39.40 -1.16
C SER A 599 22.43 -37.89 -0.85
N ALA A 600 22.78 -37.09 -1.85
CA ALA A 600 22.67 -35.63 -1.79
C ALA A 600 21.18 -35.22 -1.76
N PRO A 601 20.75 -34.35 -0.83
CA PRO A 601 19.42 -33.77 -0.91
C PRO A 601 19.40 -32.69 -2.00
N GLN A 602 18.50 -32.86 -2.97
CA GLN A 602 18.10 -31.82 -3.91
C GLN A 602 17.61 -30.59 -3.12
N VAL A 603 18.38 -29.51 -3.16
CA VAL A 603 17.97 -28.21 -2.64
C VAL A 603 17.02 -27.58 -3.65
N HIS A 604 15.71 -27.73 -3.41
CA HIS A 604 14.70 -26.92 -4.08
C HIS A 604 14.93 -25.44 -3.75
N GLY A 605 15.28 -24.66 -4.79
CA GLY A 605 15.39 -23.21 -4.72
C GLY A 605 14.05 -22.58 -4.33
N ARG A 606 13.97 -22.08 -3.09
CA ARG A 606 12.90 -21.19 -2.66
C ARG A 606 13.15 -19.81 -3.27
N SER A 607 12.26 -19.39 -4.17
CA SER A 607 12.14 -18.01 -4.60
C SER A 607 11.79 -17.14 -3.39
N TRP A 608 12.67 -16.21 -3.07
CA TRP A 608 12.41 -15.18 -2.06
C TRP A 608 11.49 -14.13 -2.67
N THR A 609 10.20 -14.20 -2.36
CA THR A 609 9.27 -13.07 -2.54
C THR A 609 9.14 -12.35 -1.20
N ARG A 610 9.48 -11.06 -1.17
CA ARG A 610 9.27 -10.16 -0.04
C ARG A 610 7.84 -9.64 -0.01
#